data_AF-A0A9W7CUF3-F1
#
_entry.id   AF-A0A9W7CUF3-F1
#
_cell.length_a   1.000
_cell.length_b   1.000
_cell.length_c   1.000
_cell.angle_alpha   90.00
_cell.angle_beta   90.00
_cell.angle_gamma   90.00
#
_symmetry.space_group_name_H-M   'P 1'
#
loop_
_entity.id
_entity.type
_entity.pdbx_description
1 polymer ?
#
loop_
_entity_poly.entity_id
_entity_poly.type
_entity_poly.pdbx_seq_one_letter_code
_entity_poly.pdbx_strand_id
1 'polypeptide(L)' 'MKRLTPKSNVELLTHYLTNRDDFPNRPIPKAVPLILDEDTGEELYIVEKLLKQRTRSRKRQWLVKWHGAGA' A
#
# COMPACT_ATOMS: atom_id res chain seq x y z
N MET A 1 28.85 -1.97 10.06
CA MET A 1 27.54 -2.53 10.48
C MET A 1 26.73 -1.41 11.12
N LYS A 2 25.63 -0.97 10.50
CA LYS A 2 24.75 0.05 11.08
C LYS A 2 23.86 -0.65 12.11
N ARG A 3 23.94 -0.22 13.37
CA ARG A 3 23.16 -0.74 14.48
C ARG A 3 21.70 -0.30 14.26
N LEU A 4 20.80 -1.25 13.98
CA LEU A 4 19.36 -0.97 13.93
C LEU A 4 18.94 -0.50 15.32
N THR A 5 18.53 0.76 15.42
CA THR A 5 17.88 1.26 16.63
C THR A 5 16.40 0.93 16.48
N PRO A 6 15.80 0.15 17.39
CA PRO A 6 14.37 -0.11 17.36
C PRO A 6 13.66 1.15 17.84
N LYS A 7 13.59 2.17 16.98
CA LYS A 7 12.66 3.27 17.19
C LYS A 7 11.28 2.72 16.81
N SER A 8 10.52 2.32 17.81
CA SER A 8 9.09 2.14 17.63
C SER A 8 8.53 3.45 17.09
N ASN A 9 8.02 3.46 15.87
CA ASN A 9 7.23 4.57 15.36
C ASN A 9 5.92 4.57 16.14
N VAL A 10 5.90 5.28 17.28
CA VAL A 10 4.72 5.41 18.15
C VAL A 10 3.54 6.03 17.39
N GLU A 11 3.79 6.70 16.27
CA GLU A 11 2.75 7.19 15.35
C GLU A 11 1.86 6.07 14.80
N LEU A 12 2.41 4.86 14.55
CA LEU A 12 1.63 3.68 14.13
C LEU A 12 0.97 2.94 15.31
N LEU A 13 1.33 3.28 16.55
CA LEU A 13 0.75 2.77 17.79
C LEU A 13 -0.26 3.75 18.40
N THR A 14 -0.55 4.88 17.74
CA THR A 14 -1.64 5.73 18.19
C THR A 14 -2.93 4.92 18.13
N HIS A 15 -3.62 4.83 19.27
CA HIS A 15 -4.96 4.26 19.33
C HIS A 15 -5.78 4.89 18.21
N TYR A 16 -6.45 4.05 17.42
CA TYR A 16 -7.52 4.50 16.53
C TYR A 16 -8.47 5.35 17.38
N LEU A 17 -8.35 6.67 17.28
CA LEU A 17 -9.34 7.57 17.84
C LEU A 17 -10.57 7.30 17.01
N THR A 18 -11.55 6.61 17.59
CA THR A 18 -12.89 6.50 17.02
C THR A 18 -13.28 7.87 16.49
N ASN A 19 -13.63 7.91 15.21
CA ASN A 19 -13.91 9.15 14.48
C ASN A 19 -14.75 10.06 15.36
N ARG A 20 -14.27 11.29 15.60
CA ARG A 20 -15.07 12.30 16.25
C ARG A 20 -16.37 12.47 15.45
N ASP A 21 -17.51 12.40 16.13
CA ASP A 21 -18.85 12.59 15.55
C ASP A 21 -19.09 14.00 14.99
N ASP A 22 -18.08 14.88 15.04
CA ASP A 22 -18.13 16.28 14.61
C ASP A 22 -18.47 16.45 13.12
N PHE A 23 -18.32 15.41 12.29
CA PHE A 23 -18.56 15.49 10.84
C PHE A 23 -19.36 14.29 10.28
N PRO A 24 -20.65 14.15 10.64
CA PRO A 24 -21.48 12.99 10.24
C PRO A 24 -21.71 12.90 8.72
N ASN A 25 -21.58 14.02 8.00
CA ASN A 25 -21.85 14.10 6.55
C ASN A 25 -20.59 14.15 5.67
N ARG A 26 -19.39 14.05 6.24
CA ARG A 26 -18.17 14.03 5.44
C ARG A 26 -17.89 12.60 4.98
N PRO A 27 -17.81 12.30 3.66
CA PRO A 27 -17.36 11.00 3.22
C PRO A 27 -15.94 10.80 3.73
N ILE A 28 -15.75 9.80 4.58
CA ILE A 28 -14.43 9.39 5.05
C ILE A 28 -13.65 8.98 3.81
N PRO A 29 -12.51 9.61 3.50
CA PRO A 29 -11.65 9.08 2.46
C PRO A 29 -11.26 7.68 2.90
N LYS A 30 -11.72 6.66 2.18
CA LYS A 30 -11.31 5.27 2.42
C LYS A 30 -9.80 5.24 2.23
N ALA A 31 -9.06 5.24 3.33
CA ALA A 31 -7.62 5.03 3.29
C ALA A 31 -7.40 3.70 2.58
N VAL A 32 -6.67 3.71 1.46
CA VAL A 32 -6.27 2.48 0.79
C VAL A 32 -5.32 1.78 1.75
N PRO A 33 -5.58 0.52 2.13
CA PRO A 33 -4.69 -0.20 3.03
C PRO A 33 -3.30 -0.31 2.39
N LEU A 34 -2.29 0.21 3.08
CA LEU A 34 -0.88 0.03 2.72
C LEU A 34 -0.52 -1.43 3.05
N ILE A 35 -0.26 -2.24 2.03
CA ILE A 35 0.17 -3.62 2.20
C ILE A 35 1.69 -3.60 2.21
N LEU A 36 2.29 -4.13 3.27
CA LEU A 36 3.74 -4.24 3.38
C LEU A 36 4.14 -5.71 3.38
N ASP A 37 5.28 -6.01 2.77
CA ASP A 37 5.95 -7.29 2.92
C ASP A 37 6.53 -7.41 4.34
N GLU A 38 6.22 -8.50 5.05
CA GLU A 38 6.57 -8.64 6.48
C GLU A 38 8.09 -8.73 6.71
N ASP A 39 8.84 -9.26 5.74
CA ASP A 39 10.28 -9.49 5.87
C ASP A 39 11.11 -8.27 5.44
N THR A 40 10.69 -7.61 4.37
CA THR A 40 11.44 -6.51 3.74
C THR A 40 10.91 -5.13 4.10
N GLY A 41 9.64 -5.03 4.53
CA GLY A 41 8.94 -3.76 4.76
C GLY A 41 8.64 -2.98 3.47
N GLU A 42 8.78 -3.62 2.30
CA GLU A 42 8.48 -2.99 1.01
C GLU A 42 6.98 -2.90 0.78
N GLU A 43 6.55 -1.83 0.10
CA GLU A 43 5.15 -1.65 -0.27
C GLU A 43 4.74 -2.63 -1.38
N LEU A 44 3.69 -3.40 -1.10
CA LEU A 44 3.09 -4.35 -2.01
C LEU A 44 1.88 -3.74 -2.72
N TYR A 45 1.81 -3.99 -4.01
CA TYR A 45 0.74 -3.52 -4.88
C TYR A 45 -0.14 -4.69 -5.33
N ILE A 46 -1.46 -4.50 -5.28
CA ILE A 46 -2.42 -5.50 -5.79
C ILE A 46 -2.58 -5.31 -7.30
N VAL A 47 -2.27 -6.37 -8.05
CA VAL A 47 -2.57 -6.46 -9.48
C VAL A 47 -4.01 -6.95 -9.67
N GLU A 48 -4.85 -6.13 -10.30
CA GLU A 48 -6.22 -6.51 -10.64
C GLU A 48 -6.28 -7.40 -11.87
N LYS A 49 -5.50 -7.08 -12.91
CA LYS A 49 -5.50 -7.83 -14.17
C LYS A 49 -4.18 -7.71 -14.93
N LEU A 50 -3.75 -8.78 -15.60
CA LEU A 50 -2.69 -8.73 -16.60
C LEU A 50 -3.28 -8.32 -17.96
N LEU A 51 -2.82 -7.21 -18.53
CA LEU A 51 -3.37 -6.64 -19.76
C LEU A 51 -2.62 -7.13 -21.00
N LYS A 52 -1.28 -7.10 -20.96
CA LYS A 52 -0.44 -7.52 -22.08
C LYS A 52 0.84 -8.17 -21.58
N GLN A 53 1.37 -9.11 -22.36
CA GLN A 53 2.69 -9.67 -22.16
C GLN A 53 3.61 -9.26 -23.29
N ARG A 54 4.87 -8.96 -22.97
CA ARG A 54 5.95 -8.80 -23.96
C ARG A 54 7.24 -9.42 -23.45
N THR A 55 8.15 -9.69 -24.37
CA THR A 55 9.52 -10.08 -24.03
C THR A 55 10.46 -8.96 -24.45
N ARG A 56 11.26 -8.44 -23.51
CA ARG A 56 12.27 -7.42 -23.77
C ARG A 56 13.60 -7.87 -23.17
N SER A 57 14.67 -7.85 -23.95
CA SER A 57 16.01 -8.29 -23.52
C SER A 57 16.01 -9.67 -22.87
N ARG A 58 15.32 -10.64 -23.49
CA ARG A 58 15.12 -12.03 -23.01
C ARG A 58 14.40 -12.15 -21.66
N LYS A 59 13.83 -11.08 -21.12
CA LYS A 59 13.01 -11.10 -19.90
C LYS A 59 11.54 -10.91 -20.25
N ARG A 60 10.66 -11.72 -19.65
CA ARG A 60 9.20 -11.53 -19.74
C ARG A 60 8.82 -10.30 -18.91
N GLN A 61 7.98 -9.46 -19.48
CA GLN A 61 7.41 -8.27 -18.84
C GLN A 61 5.91 -8.26 -19.06
N TRP A 62 5.17 -7.74 -18.09
CA TRP A 62 3.73 -7.62 -18.15
C TRP A 62 3.29 -6.17 -17.99
N LEU A 63 2.29 -5.78 -18.77
CA LEU A 63 1.48 -4.60 -18.51
C LEU A 63 0.34 -5.03 -17.60
N VAL A 64 0.20 -4.37 -16.46
CA VAL A 64 -0.79 -4.72 -15.44
C VAL A 64 -1.79 -3.58 -15.22
N LYS A 65 -3.02 -3.94 -14.88
CA LYS A 65 -4.01 -3.04 -14.30
C LYS A 65 -3.87 -3.13 -12.78
N TRP A 66 -3.53 -2.02 -12.15
CA TRP A 66 -3.44 -1.92 -10.69
C TRP A 66 -4.84 -1.78 -10.08
N HIS A 67 -5.05 -2.43 -8.93
CA HIS A 67 -6.28 -2.25 -8.17
C HIS A 67 -6.40 -0.79 -7.69
N GLY A 68 -7.58 -0.19 -7.83
CA GLY A 68 -7.85 1.20 -7.40
C GLY A 68 -7.33 2.29 -8.35
N ALA A 69 -6.53 1.95 -9.37
CA ALA A 69 -6.22 2.85 -10.46
C ALA A 69 -7.39 2.86 -11.46
N GLY A 70 -8.36 3.75 -11.21
CA GLY A 70 -9.42 4.07 -12.18
C GLY A 70 -8.82 4.68 -13.44
N ALA A 71 -9.32 4.25 -14.59
CA ALA A 71 -9.08 4.91 -15.89
C ALA A 71 -9.84 6.24 -15.97
#